data_AF-A0AAQ4ERM6-F1
#
_entry.id   AF-A0AAQ4ERM6-F1
#
_cell.length_a   1.000
_cell.length_b   1.000
_cell.length_c   1.000
_cell.angle_alpha   90.00
_cell.angle_beta   90.00
_cell.angle_gamma   90.00
#
_symmetry.space_group_name_H-M   'P 1'
#
loop_
_entity.id
_entity.type
_entity.pdbx_description
1 polymer ?
#
loop_
_entity_poly.entity_id
_entity_poly.type
_entity_poly.pdbx_seq_one_letter_code
_entity_poly.pdbx_strand_id
1 'polypeptide(L)' 'MIVTAFICYPVLYVESVVSQFTKSWSRGIFNCFPLFRGLSYSMAYFAVMAYLPQYAVVSQAFIYLLRWVESSAPWTS' A
#
# COMPACT_ATOMS: atom_id res chain seq x y z
N MET A 1 -20.47 2.07 -6.09
CA MET A 1 -20.37 0.84 -6.93
C MET A 1 -19.88 1.12 -8.34
N ILE A 2 -20.44 2.10 -9.07
CA ILE A 2 -20.03 2.41 -10.45
C ILE A 2 -18.52 2.74 -10.56
N VAL A 3 -17.99 3.64 -9.72
CA VAL A 3 -16.57 4.01 -9.72
C VAL A 3 -15.65 2.80 -9.47
N THR A 4 -15.99 1.96 -8.51
CA THR A 4 -15.20 0.75 -8.20
C THR A 4 -15.21 -0.22 -9.38
N ALA A 5 -16.38 -0.45 -9.98
CA ALA A 5 -16.58 -1.38 -11.07
C ALA A 5 -15.83 -0.98 -12.35
N PHE A 6 -15.90 0.30 -12.71
CA PHE A 6 -15.41 0.80 -14.00
C PHE A 6 -14.05 1.50 -13.93
N ILE A 7 -13.57 1.86 -12.74
CA ILE A 7 -12.28 2.56 -12.58
C ILE A 7 -11.32 1.71 -11.74
N CYS A 8 -11.67 1.36 -10.51
CA CYS A 8 -10.73 0.64 -9.64
C CYS A 8 -10.39 -0.76 -10.16
N TYR A 9 -11.38 -1.61 -10.45
CA TYR A 9 -11.11 -2.98 -10.91
C TYR A 9 -10.31 -3.06 -12.21
N PRO A 10 -10.61 -2.31 -13.28
CA PRO A 10 -9.82 -2.39 -14.49
C PRO A 10 -8.39 -1.86 -14.28
N VAL A 11 -8.21 -0.79 -13.50
CA VAL A 11 -6.86 -0.27 -13.19
C VAL A 11 -6.04 -1.28 -12.40
N LEU A 12 -6.61 -1.86 -11.34
CA LEU A 12 -5.94 -2.89 -10.52
C LEU A 12 -5.62 -4.14 -11.34
N TYR A 13 -6.53 -4.55 -12.23
CA TYR A 13 -6.31 -5.69 -13.12
C TYR A 13 -5.14 -5.43 -14.08
N VAL A 14 -5.14 -4.27 -14.75
CA VAL A 14 -4.06 -3.90 -15.67
C VAL A 14 -2.72 -3.83 -14.94
N GLU A 15 -2.65 -3.20 -13.78
CA GLU A 15 -1.41 -3.11 -12.99
C GLU A 15 -0.88 -4.50 -12.61
N SER A 16 -1.78 -5.39 -12.17
CA SER A 16 -1.44 -6.76 -11.77
C SER A 16 -0.90 -7.57 -12.96
N VAL A 17 -1.59 -7.52 -14.10
CA VAL A 17 -1.19 -8.24 -15.32
C VAL A 17 0.14 -7.72 -15.85
N VAL A 18 0.31 -6.40 -15.94
CA VAL A 18 1.56 -5.78 -16.39
C VAL A 18 2.71 -6.15 -15.48
N SER A 19 2.51 -6.10 -14.16
CA SER A 19 3.53 -6.49 -13.18
C SER A 19 3.97 -7.96 -13.35
N GLN A 20 3.02 -8.87 -13.58
CA GLN A 20 3.32 -10.29 -13.81
C GLN A 20 4.16 -10.54 -15.07
N PHE A 21 3.83 -9.86 -16.18
CA PHE A 21 4.55 -10.03 -17.44
C PHE A 21 5.93 -9.39 -17.44
N THR A 22 6.08 -8.21 -16.83
CA THR A 22 7.37 -7.52 -16.76
C THR A 22 8.34 -8.22 -15.79
N LYS A 23 7.82 -9.05 -14.87
CA LYS A 23 8.63 -9.75 -13.83
C LYS A 23 9.56 -8.81 -13.07
N SER A 24 9.12 -7.57 -12.93
CA SER A 24 9.92 -6.48 -12.39
C SER A 24 9.05 -5.63 -11.50
N TRP A 25 9.71 -4.95 -10.57
CA TRP A 25 9.11 -3.94 -9.70
C TRP A 25 8.62 -2.74 -10.53
N SER A 26 8.09 -1.70 -9.87
CA SER A 26 7.48 -0.54 -10.53
C SER A 26 8.35 0.10 -11.63
N ARG A 27 9.69 0.01 -11.52
CA ARG A 27 10.63 0.53 -12.53
C ARG A 27 10.58 -0.23 -13.86
N GLY A 28 10.37 -1.53 -13.83
CA GLY A 28 10.43 -2.35 -15.05
C GLY A 28 9.31 -2.01 -16.03
N ILE A 29 8.15 -1.59 -15.52
CA ILE A 29 6.98 -1.21 -16.33
C ILE A 29 7.35 -0.05 -17.25
N PHE A 30 8.13 0.91 -16.75
CA PHE A 30 8.56 2.09 -17.50
C PHE A 30 9.85 1.89 -18.29
N ASN A 31 10.37 0.65 -18.40
CA ASN A 31 11.48 0.39 -19.31
C ASN A 31 11.08 0.51 -20.78
N CYS A 32 9.82 0.20 -21.11
CA CYS A 32 9.27 0.39 -22.46
C CYS A 32 9.10 1.88 -22.81
N PHE A 33 8.92 2.75 -21.82
CA PHE A 33 8.74 4.19 -22.00
C PHE A 33 9.67 4.98 -21.07
N PRO A 34 10.93 5.20 -21.47
CA PRO A 34 11.96 5.76 -20.59
C PRO A 34 11.64 7.17 -20.08
N LEU A 35 10.84 7.95 -20.82
CA LEU A 35 10.36 9.28 -20.41
C LEU A 35 9.58 9.24 -19.08
N PHE A 36 8.85 8.15 -18.82
CA PHE A 36 8.00 8.00 -17.65
C PHE A 36 8.68 7.32 -16.46
N ARG A 37 9.99 7.04 -16.54
CA ARG A 37 10.73 6.42 -15.43
C ARG A 37 10.63 7.21 -14.12
N GLY A 38 10.50 8.53 -14.18
CA GLY A 38 10.28 9.39 -13.01
C GLY A 38 9.05 8.99 -12.17
N LEU A 39 7.99 8.48 -12.80
CA LEU A 39 6.76 8.04 -12.10
C LEU A 39 7.02 6.86 -11.16
N SER A 40 7.93 5.96 -11.52
CA SER A 40 8.29 4.83 -10.65
C SER A 40 8.92 5.27 -9.33
N TYR A 41 9.73 6.34 -9.37
CA TYR A 41 10.37 6.90 -8.19
C TYR A 41 9.39 7.67 -7.32
N SER A 42 8.49 8.46 -7.93
CA SER A 42 7.45 9.16 -7.17
C SER A 42 6.45 8.21 -6.52
N MET A 43 6.06 7.13 -7.20
CA MET A 43 5.23 6.06 -6.61
C MET A 43 5.91 5.41 -5.41
N ALA A 44 7.20 5.08 -5.51
CA ALA A 44 7.95 4.49 -4.40
C ALA A 44 8.06 5.45 -3.21
N TYR A 45 8.35 6.73 -3.46
CA TYR A 45 8.39 7.76 -2.42
C TYR A 45 7.03 7.94 -1.74
N PHE A 46 5.96 8.03 -2.53
CA PHE A 46 4.60 8.16 -2.01
C PHE A 46 4.21 6.96 -1.15
N ALA A 47 4.55 5.74 -1.58
CA ALA A 47 4.32 4.54 -0.80
C ALA A 47 5.02 4.63 0.56
N VAL A 48 6.31 4.99 0.60
CA VAL A 48 7.04 5.15 1.88
C VAL A 48 6.37 6.18 2.78
N MET A 49 6.01 7.35 2.23
CA MET A 49 5.36 8.42 3.00
C MET A 49 3.97 8.03 3.51
N ALA A 50 3.22 7.24 2.75
CA ALA A 50 1.91 6.73 3.17
C ALA A 50 2.01 5.63 4.23
N TYR A 51 3.00 4.74 4.13
CA TYR A 51 3.15 3.62 5.05
C TYR A 51 3.79 4.01 6.39
N LEU A 52 4.67 5.01 6.43
CA LEU A 52 5.30 5.49 7.67
C LEU A 52 4.29 5.79 8.81
N PRO A 53 3.24 6.61 8.62
CA PRO A 53 2.24 6.84 9.66
C PRO A 53 1.38 5.60 9.92
N GLN A 54 1.12 4.75 8.91
CA GLN A 54 0.35 3.52 9.11
C GLN A 54 1.07 2.54 10.04
N TYR A 55 2.39 2.43 9.97
CA TYR A 55 3.16 1.59 10.91
C TYR A 55 3.01 2.05 12.36
N ALA A 56 2.90 3.35 12.62
CA ALA A 56 2.64 3.87 13.95
C ALA A 56 1.23 3.48 14.46
N VAL A 57 0.23 3.50 13.57
CA VAL A 57 -1.13 3.05 13.91
C VAL A 57 -1.16 1.55 14.18
N VAL A 58 -0.48 0.74 13.35
CA VAL A 58 -0.40 -0.71 13.55
C VAL A 58 0.34 -1.05 14.85
N SER A 59 1.42 -0.34 15.19
CA SER A 59 2.13 -0.57 16.44
C SER A 59 1.28 -0.22 17.67
N GLN A 60 0.52 0.87 17.62
CA GLN A 60 -0.46 1.21 18.65
C GLN A 60 -1.54 0.12 18.78
N ALA A 61 -2.12 -0.33 17.67
CA ALA A 61 -3.09 -1.43 17.67
C ALA A 61 -2.51 -2.71 18.27
N PHE A 62 -1.23 -3.00 18.00
CA PHE A 62 -0.54 -4.14 18.58
C PHE A 62 -0.35 -4.00 20.10
N ILE A 63 -0.05 -2.80 20.61
CA ILE A 63 0.03 -2.53 22.04
C ILE A 63 -1.34 -2.75 22.71
N TYR A 64 -2.44 -2.29 22.09
CA TYR A 64 -3.80 -2.56 22.58
C TYR A 64 -4.12 -4.05 22.60
N LEU A 65 -3.71 -4.79 21.57
CA LEU A 65 -3.88 -6.23 21.48
C LEU A 65 -3.10 -6.97 22.58
N LEU A 66 -1.87 -6.56 22.88
CA LEU A 66 -1.08 -7.17 23.96
C LEU A 66 -1.69 -6.89 25.34
N ARG A 67 -2.20 -5.67 25.56
CA ARG A 67 -2.85 -5.28 26.82
C ARG A 67 -4.21 -5.91 27.04
N TRP A 68 -4.81 -6.52 26.02
CA TRP A 68 -6.08 -7.23 26.16
C TRP A 68 -5.98 -8.49 27.04
N VAL A 69 -4.79 -9.06 27.21
CA VAL A 69 -4.57 -10.24 28.07
C VAL A 69 -4.64 -9.88 29.57
N GLU A 70 -4.57 -8.60 29.92
CA GLU A 70 -4.63 -8.14 31.31
C GLU A 70 -6.07 -8.24 31.86
N SER A 71 -6.22 -8.56 33.15
CA SER A 71 -7.53 -8.79 33.80
C SER A 71 -8.42 -7.56 33.86
N SER A 72 -7.86 -6.37 33.65
CA SER A 72 -8.57 -5.10 33.60
C SER A 72 -7.99 -4.26 32.47
N ALA A 73 -8.85 -3.78 31.58
CA ALA A 73 -8.42 -2.92 30.49
C ALA A 73 -7.92 -1.57 31.04
N PRO A 74 -6.73 -1.08 30.65
CA PRO A 74 -6.14 0.12 31.23
C PRO A 74 -6.87 1.43 30.88
N TRP A 75 -7.92 1.37 30.04
CA TRP A 75 -8.75 2.51 29.65
C TRP A 75 -10.17 2.47 30.25
N THR A 76 -10.46 1.52 31.15
CA THR A 76 -11.78 1.39 31.81
C THR A 76 -11.82 1.96 33.23
N SER A 77 -10.71 2.51 33.73
CA SER A 77 -10.57 3.12 35.06
C SER A 77 -10.52 4.64 35.00
#